data_AF-A0ABD3FPS8-F1
#
_entry.id   AF-A0ABD3FPS8-F1
#
_cell.length_a   1.000
_cell.length_b   1.000
_cell.length_c   1.000
_cell.angle_alpha   90.00
_cell.angle_beta   90.00
_cell.angle_gamma   90.00
#
_symmetry.space_group_name_H-M   'P 1'
#
loop_
_entity.id
_entity.type
_entity.pdbx_description
1 polymer ?
#
loop_
_entity_poly.entity_id
_entity_poly.type
_entity_poly.pdbx_seq_one_letter_code
_entity_poly.pdbx_strand_id
1 'polypeptide(L)'
;MATAQVSENLITLKGSTEIVTEFFSYSINTILYQRGIYPAESFKQVRKYGLNMLVTDDDKLNDFFTKFLQQLSSWLLKGEVQKLVLVITGIETQEVLERWAFEVHADNSTNESPASKPKKEIMSEIQAIIRQITASVSFLPILEEQCAFDLLVYTDKNSKVPALWEESDPRYIKDSSEVRLRSFTTKVHKVDAMVAYKNPEADI
;
A
#
# COMPACT_ATOMS: atom_id res chain seq x y z
N MET A 1 36.89 -1.17 6.06
CA MET A 1 35.85 -0.55 5.22
C MET A 1 34.86 -1.57 4.67
N ALA A 2 35.28 -2.75 4.19
CA ALA A 2 34.36 -3.79 3.68
C ALA A 2 33.35 -4.33 4.72
N THR A 3 33.74 -4.49 5.98
CA THR A 3 32.86 -5.03 7.05
C THR A 3 31.74 -4.08 7.47
N ALA A 4 31.93 -2.76 7.42
CA ALA A 4 30.91 -1.78 7.76
C ALA A 4 29.80 -1.65 6.70
N GLN A 5 30.16 -1.86 5.43
CA GLN A 5 29.23 -1.79 4.31
C GLN A 5 28.38 -3.07 4.18
N VAL A 6 28.90 -4.20 4.65
CA VAL A 6 28.13 -5.45 4.75
C VAL A 6 27.03 -5.33 5.81
N SER A 7 27.30 -4.73 6.97
CA SER A 7 26.29 -4.54 8.02
C SER A 7 25.19 -3.53 7.67
N GLU A 8 25.46 -2.52 6.83
CA GLU A 8 24.42 -1.60 6.33
C GLU A 8 23.44 -2.25 5.35
N ASN A 9 23.87 -3.30 4.65
CA ASN A 9 23.08 -4.01 3.65
C ASN A 9 22.29 -5.18 4.25
N LEU A 10 22.42 -5.46 5.55
CA LEU A 10 21.64 -6.48 6.23
C LEU A 10 20.24 -5.94 6.54
N ILE A 11 19.24 -6.68 6.06
CA ILE A 11 17.83 -6.43 6.29
C ILE A 11 17.33 -7.48 7.28
N THR A 12 16.94 -7.02 8.46
CA THR A 12 16.24 -7.82 9.45
C THR A 12 14.75 -7.87 9.15
N LEU A 13 14.03 -8.83 9.74
CA LEU A 13 12.57 -8.88 9.66
C LEU A 13 11.95 -7.54 10.09
N LYS A 14 12.38 -7.01 11.24
CA LYS A 14 11.93 -5.70 11.74
C LYS A 14 12.22 -4.57 10.76
N GLY A 15 13.44 -4.49 10.22
CA GLY A 15 13.82 -3.45 9.26
C GLY A 15 13.00 -3.56 7.96
N SER A 16 12.72 -4.78 7.50
CA SER A 16 11.83 -4.98 6.36
C SER A 16 10.40 -4.53 6.65
N THR A 17 9.86 -4.86 7.83
CA THR A 17 8.49 -4.47 8.20
C THR A 17 8.36 -2.95 8.29
N GLU A 18 9.37 -2.26 8.82
CA GLU A 18 9.41 -0.78 8.83
C GLU A 18 9.36 -0.21 7.41
N ILE A 19 10.17 -0.76 6.48
CA ILE A 19 10.18 -0.33 5.07
C ILE A 19 8.82 -0.56 4.40
N VAL A 20 8.21 -1.73 4.58
CA VAL A 20 6.93 -2.08 3.95
C VAL A 20 5.79 -1.23 4.54
N THR A 21 5.76 -1.02 5.86
CA THR A 21 4.77 -0.17 6.52
C THR A 21 4.88 1.29 6.05
N GLU A 22 6.11 1.80 5.93
CA GLU A 22 6.36 3.13 5.41
C GLU A 22 5.92 3.26 3.94
N PHE A 23 6.23 2.26 3.10
CA PHE A 23 5.76 2.21 1.73
C PHE A 23 4.23 2.29 1.64
N PHE A 24 3.49 1.55 2.48
CA PHE A 24 2.04 1.60 2.49
C PHE A 24 1.49 2.96 2.92
N SER A 25 2.08 3.58 3.95
CA SER A 25 1.71 4.93 4.37
C SER A 25 1.77 5.92 3.20
N TYR A 26 2.88 5.95 2.47
CA TYR A 26 3.05 6.84 1.34
C TYR A 26 2.18 6.48 0.13
N SER A 27 1.99 5.20 -0.14
CA SER A 27 1.17 4.74 -1.27
C SER A 27 -0.30 5.09 -1.07
N ILE A 28 -0.84 4.86 0.13
CA ILE A 28 -2.22 5.21 0.48
C ILE A 28 -2.42 6.73 0.33
N ASN A 29 -1.56 7.55 0.94
CA ASN A 29 -1.66 9.01 0.82
C ASN A 29 -1.58 9.49 -0.64
N THR A 30 -0.69 8.88 -1.43
CA THR A 30 -0.55 9.21 -2.86
C THR A 30 -1.83 8.87 -3.62
N ILE A 31 -2.44 7.71 -3.38
CA ILE A 31 -3.69 7.32 -4.05
C ILE A 31 -4.83 8.26 -3.65
N LEU A 32 -5.01 8.54 -2.35
CA LEU A 32 -6.07 9.42 -1.88
C LEU A 32 -5.98 10.83 -2.49
N TYR A 33 -4.77 11.35 -2.63
CA TYR A 33 -4.53 12.63 -3.30
C TYR A 33 -4.82 12.54 -4.81
N GLN A 34 -4.23 11.57 -5.51
CA GLN A 34 -4.32 11.48 -6.97
C GLN A 34 -5.74 11.14 -7.47
N ARG A 35 -6.54 10.45 -6.65
CA ARG A 35 -7.94 10.16 -6.94
C ARG A 35 -8.91 11.20 -6.36
N GLY A 36 -8.40 12.24 -5.70
CA GLY A 36 -9.23 13.34 -5.19
C GLY A 36 -10.20 12.93 -4.07
N ILE A 37 -9.87 11.89 -3.31
CA ILE A 37 -10.70 11.40 -2.19
C ILE A 37 -10.73 12.44 -1.05
N TYR A 38 -9.61 13.13 -0.87
CA TYR A 38 -9.50 14.29 0.01
C TYR A 38 -9.04 15.51 -0.80
N PRO A 39 -9.43 16.73 -0.38
CA PRO A 39 -8.98 17.96 -1.02
C PRO A 39 -7.45 18.10 -1.04
N ALA A 40 -6.91 18.75 -2.06
CA ALA A 40 -5.47 18.89 -2.25
C ALA A 40 -4.80 19.66 -1.08
N GLU A 41 -5.50 20.63 -0.51
CA GLU A 41 -5.10 21.42 0.65
C GLU A 41 -4.99 20.61 1.95
N SER A 42 -5.60 19.42 2.01
CA SER A 42 -5.47 18.50 3.15
C SER A 42 -4.18 17.68 3.08
N PHE A 43 -3.29 17.92 2.12
CA PHE A 43 -2.01 17.25 1.98
C PHE A 43 -0.85 18.23 2.01
N LYS A 44 0.24 17.79 2.64
CA LYS A 44 1.54 18.48 2.62
C LYS A 44 2.58 17.64 1.91
N GLN A 45 3.53 18.33 1.29
CA GLN A 45 4.62 17.70 0.56
C GLN A 45 5.80 17.44 1.50
N VAL A 46 6.33 16.23 1.47
CA VAL A 46 7.53 15.80 2.20
C VAL A 46 8.54 15.15 1.26
N ARG A 47 9.84 15.29 1.53
CA ARG A 47 10.88 14.62 0.74
C ARG A 47 11.14 13.24 1.30
N LYS A 48 10.84 12.19 0.54
CA LYS A 48 11.16 10.80 0.88
C LYS A 48 11.49 10.01 -0.37
N TYR A 49 12.42 9.06 -0.24
CA TYR A 49 12.90 8.25 -1.37
C TYR A 49 13.39 9.10 -2.54
N GLY A 50 13.95 10.30 -2.30
CA GLY A 50 14.34 11.20 -3.40
C GLY A 50 13.17 11.71 -4.26
N LEU A 51 11.93 11.55 -3.79
CA LEU A 51 10.70 12.06 -4.39
C LEU A 51 10.05 13.09 -3.47
N ASN A 52 9.20 13.91 -4.08
CA ASN A 52 8.25 14.74 -3.37
C ASN A 52 6.99 13.90 -3.12
N MET A 53 6.88 13.38 -1.91
CA MET A 53 5.75 12.57 -1.48
C MET A 53 4.68 13.45 -0.84
N LEU A 54 3.43 13.01 -0.89
CA LEU A 54 2.32 13.68 -0.24
C LEU A 54 1.91 12.87 0.99
N VAL A 55 1.63 13.58 2.08
CA VAL A 55 1.10 13.02 3.32
C VAL A 55 -0.03 13.92 3.80
N THR A 56 -1.06 13.32 4.38
CA THR A 56 -2.18 14.07 4.93
C THR A 56 -1.75 15.01 6.06
N ASP A 57 -2.35 16.19 6.10
CA ASP A 57 -2.28 17.16 7.19
C ASP A 57 -3.58 17.21 7.99
N ASP A 58 -4.55 16.34 7.70
CA ASP A 58 -5.76 16.18 8.49
C ASP A 58 -5.50 15.32 9.73
N ASP A 59 -5.80 15.86 10.91
CA ASP A 59 -5.53 15.19 12.20
C ASP A 59 -6.30 13.87 12.37
N LYS A 60 -7.56 13.80 11.88
CA LYS A 60 -8.38 12.60 12.02
C LYS A 60 -7.87 11.49 11.11
N LEU A 61 -7.51 11.82 9.88
CA LEU A 61 -6.94 10.87 8.93
C LEU A 61 -5.55 10.41 9.38
N ASN A 62 -4.74 11.30 9.97
CA ASN A 62 -3.46 10.94 10.57
C ASN A 62 -3.61 9.99 11.77
N ASP A 63 -4.56 10.24 12.67
CA ASP A 63 -4.85 9.34 13.79
C ASP A 63 -5.33 7.96 13.31
N PHE A 64 -6.22 7.95 12.31
CA PHE A 64 -6.66 6.72 11.66
C PHE A 64 -5.48 5.93 11.06
N PHE A 65 -4.64 6.57 10.24
CA PHE A 65 -3.47 5.92 9.65
C PHE A 65 -2.47 5.45 10.69
N THR A 66 -2.26 6.21 11.77
CA THR A 66 -1.34 5.80 12.84
C THR A 66 -1.79 4.49 13.47
N LYS A 67 -3.07 4.40 13.86
CA LYS A 67 -3.65 3.17 14.44
C LYS A 67 -3.64 2.01 13.45
N PHE A 68 -4.02 2.28 12.20
CA PHE A 68 -4.04 1.30 11.12
C PHE A 68 -2.64 0.71 10.86
N LEU A 69 -1.65 1.57 10.62
CA LEU A 69 -0.28 1.17 10.29
C LEU A 69 0.42 0.51 11.48
N GLN A 70 0.11 0.89 12.72
CA GLN A 70 0.62 0.23 13.91
C GLN A 70 0.18 -1.25 13.95
N GLN A 71 -1.11 -1.51 13.69
CA GLN A 71 -1.62 -2.87 13.65
C GLN A 71 -1.07 -3.65 12.43
N LEU A 72 -1.02 -3.01 11.26
CA LEU A 72 -0.46 -3.62 10.05
C LEU A 72 1.00 -4.05 10.26
N SER A 73 1.81 -3.19 10.89
CA SER A 73 3.20 -3.50 11.25
C SER A 73 3.30 -4.72 12.18
N SER A 74 2.40 -4.83 13.17
CA SER A 74 2.32 -6.00 14.05
C SER A 74 2.03 -7.30 13.31
N TRP A 75 1.09 -7.28 12.34
CA TRP A 75 0.81 -8.46 11.52
C TRP A 75 1.93 -8.79 10.53
N LEU A 76 2.56 -7.78 9.92
CA LEU A 76 3.72 -7.97 9.05
C LEU A 76 4.88 -8.62 9.79
N LEU A 77 5.16 -8.21 11.03
CA LEU A 77 6.20 -8.83 11.88
C LEU A 77 5.92 -10.30 12.17
N LYS A 78 4.65 -10.70 12.20
CA LYS A 78 4.24 -12.10 12.42
C LYS A 78 4.14 -12.90 11.12
N GLY A 79 4.32 -12.26 9.96
CA GLY A 79 4.10 -12.89 8.66
C GLY A 79 2.62 -13.20 8.37
N GLU A 80 1.69 -12.56 9.08
CA GLU A 80 0.25 -12.86 8.99
C GLU A 80 -0.45 -12.10 7.86
N VAL A 81 0.19 -11.13 7.21
CA VAL A 81 -0.41 -10.30 6.16
C VAL A 81 -0.19 -10.93 4.79
N GLN A 82 -1.28 -11.19 4.07
CA GLN A 82 -1.26 -11.69 2.69
C GLN A 82 -1.46 -10.57 1.68
N LYS A 83 -2.34 -9.60 1.99
CA LYS A 83 -2.70 -8.52 1.06
C LYS A 83 -3.23 -7.30 1.79
N LEU A 84 -2.83 -6.10 1.35
CA LEU A 84 -3.48 -4.84 1.69
C LEU A 84 -4.30 -4.37 0.48
N VAL A 85 -5.52 -3.92 0.71
CA VAL A 85 -6.41 -3.42 -0.35
C VAL A 85 -6.95 -2.05 0.04
N LEU A 86 -6.81 -1.07 -0.84
CA LEU A 86 -7.52 0.20 -0.78
C LEU A 86 -8.65 0.16 -1.79
N VAL A 87 -9.87 0.26 -1.30
CA VAL A 87 -11.10 0.26 -2.09
C VAL A 87 -11.57 1.70 -2.25
N ILE A 88 -11.95 2.10 -3.45
CA ILE A 88 -12.58 3.39 -3.73
C ILE A 88 -14.01 3.11 -4.17
N THR A 89 -14.96 3.70 -3.44
CA THR A 89 -16.39 3.48 -3.61
C THR A 89 -17.08 4.80 -3.92
N GLY A 90 -17.92 4.80 -4.95
CA GLY A 90 -18.80 5.93 -5.26
C GLY A 90 -19.81 6.18 -4.15
N ILE A 91 -19.95 7.41 -3.68
CA ILE A 91 -20.88 7.73 -2.58
C ILE A 91 -22.33 7.70 -3.05
N GLU A 92 -22.63 8.15 -4.27
CA GLU A 92 -24.00 8.18 -4.78
C GLU A 92 -24.41 6.79 -5.29
N THR A 93 -23.53 6.15 -6.07
CA THR A 93 -23.79 4.83 -6.66
C THR A 93 -23.68 3.67 -5.66
N GLN A 94 -22.89 3.85 -4.59
CA GLN A 94 -22.48 2.78 -3.66
C GLN A 94 -21.72 1.63 -4.37
N GLU A 95 -21.15 1.89 -5.54
CA GLU A 95 -20.40 0.92 -6.32
C GLU A 95 -18.90 1.03 -6.08
N VAL A 96 -18.21 -0.12 -6.14
CA VAL A 96 -16.74 -0.14 -6.07
C VAL A 96 -16.19 0.25 -7.44
N LEU A 97 -15.52 1.39 -7.51
CA LEU A 97 -14.96 1.97 -8.73
C LEU A 97 -13.52 1.52 -8.95
N GLU A 98 -12.73 1.48 -7.88
CA GLU A 98 -11.33 1.05 -7.93
C GLU A 98 -10.96 0.18 -6.73
N ARG A 99 -10.03 -0.74 -6.95
CA ARG A 99 -9.51 -1.65 -5.94
C ARG A 99 -8.00 -1.79 -6.13
N TRP A 100 -7.27 -1.02 -5.35
CA TRP A 100 -5.81 -1.01 -5.32
C TRP A 100 -5.33 -2.11 -4.39
N ALA A 101 -4.64 -3.10 -4.95
CA ALA A 101 -4.27 -4.33 -4.29
C ALA A 101 -2.75 -4.44 -4.19
N PHE A 102 -2.26 -4.60 -2.96
CA PHE A 102 -0.86 -4.83 -2.65
C PHE A 102 -0.70 -6.22 -2.02
N GLU A 103 -0.20 -7.17 -2.77
CA GLU A 103 0.05 -8.54 -2.32
C GLU A 103 1.40 -8.63 -1.63
N VAL A 104 1.42 -9.21 -0.43
CA VAL A 104 2.59 -9.32 0.42
C VAL A 104 3.01 -10.78 0.49
N HIS A 105 4.22 -11.06 0.04
CA HIS A 105 4.85 -12.36 0.15
C HIS A 105 5.98 -12.27 1.17
N ALA A 106 5.78 -12.93 2.32
CA ALA A 106 6.82 -13.08 3.33
C ALA A 106 7.68 -14.31 3.03
N ASP A 107 8.99 -14.16 3.08
CA ASP A 107 9.93 -15.27 2.97
C ASP A 107 10.19 -15.86 4.37
N ASN A 108 9.49 -16.95 4.68
CA ASN A 108 9.58 -17.64 5.97
C ASN A 108 10.94 -18.29 6.25
N SER A 109 11.86 -18.32 5.27
CA SER A 109 13.23 -18.84 5.46
C SER A 109 14.15 -17.89 6.23
N THR A 110 13.76 -16.62 6.39
CA THR A 110 14.62 -15.55 6.91
C THR A 110 14.77 -15.51 8.44
N ASN A 111 14.11 -16.41 9.18
CA ASN A 111 14.28 -16.52 10.63
C ASN A 111 15.70 -16.95 11.04
N GLU A 112 16.48 -17.53 10.13
CA GLU A 112 17.81 -18.09 10.43
C GLU A 112 18.99 -17.27 9.88
N SER A 113 18.78 -16.30 8.98
CA SER A 113 19.85 -15.45 8.45
C SER A 113 19.35 -14.10 7.91
N PRO A 114 19.96 -12.96 8.28
CA PRO A 114 19.57 -11.65 7.78
C PRO A 114 19.80 -11.55 6.27
N ALA A 115 18.77 -11.14 5.53
CA ALA A 115 18.85 -11.01 4.09
C ALA A 115 19.75 -9.82 3.71
N SER A 116 20.54 -9.95 2.63
CA SER A 116 21.42 -8.85 2.19
C SER A 116 20.91 -8.19 0.92
N LYS A 117 20.52 -6.92 1.00
CA LYS A 117 20.16 -6.09 -0.16
C LYS A 117 20.49 -4.61 0.11
N PRO A 118 21.15 -3.91 -0.83
CA PRO A 118 21.44 -2.49 -0.66
C PRO A 118 20.18 -1.63 -0.51
N LYS A 119 20.13 -0.78 0.52
CA LYS A 119 19.00 0.14 0.76
C LYS A 119 18.67 1.01 -0.46
N LYS A 120 19.70 1.47 -1.18
CA LYS A 120 19.54 2.28 -2.40
C LYS A 120 18.73 1.56 -3.48
N GLU A 121 18.91 0.24 -3.62
CA GLU A 121 18.18 -0.58 -4.58
C GLU A 121 16.71 -0.71 -4.17
N ILE A 122 16.43 -1.01 -2.90
CA ILE A 122 15.07 -1.06 -2.34
C ILE A 122 14.36 0.29 -2.54
N MET A 123 15.05 1.40 -2.24
CA MET A 123 14.51 2.75 -2.46
C MET A 123 14.19 3.01 -3.93
N SER A 124 15.07 2.59 -4.86
CA SER A 124 14.83 2.76 -6.29
C SER A 124 13.64 1.95 -6.80
N GLU A 125 13.41 0.75 -6.25
CA GLU A 125 12.24 -0.06 -6.58
C GLU A 125 10.96 0.60 -6.06
N ILE A 126 10.96 1.06 -4.80
CA ILE A 126 9.85 1.81 -4.21
C ILE A 126 9.53 3.06 -5.04
N GLN A 127 10.55 3.84 -5.42
CA GLN A 127 10.35 5.01 -6.28
C GLN A 127 9.66 4.66 -7.60
N ALA A 128 10.04 3.55 -8.22
CA ALA A 128 9.46 3.13 -9.49
C ALA A 128 7.96 2.80 -9.35
N ILE A 129 7.57 2.14 -8.25
CA ILE A 129 6.17 1.81 -7.97
C ILE A 129 5.36 3.06 -7.69
N ILE A 130 5.84 3.97 -6.83
CA ILE A 130 5.17 5.23 -6.53
C ILE A 130 4.93 6.04 -7.82
N ARG A 131 5.95 6.14 -8.69
CA ARG A 131 5.82 6.82 -9.99
C ARG A 131 4.78 6.14 -10.88
N GLN A 132 4.70 4.81 -10.85
CA GLN A 132 3.69 4.07 -11.60
C GLN A 132 2.28 4.25 -11.02
N ILE A 133 2.11 4.33 -9.70
CA ILE A 133 0.82 4.66 -9.08
C ILE A 133 0.36 6.02 -9.61
N THR A 134 1.20 7.05 -9.54
CA THR A 134 0.87 8.37 -10.08
C THR A 134 0.61 8.35 -11.58
N ALA A 135 1.46 7.68 -12.37
CA ALA A 135 1.27 7.58 -13.82
C ALA A 135 -0.02 6.82 -14.18
N SER A 136 -0.41 5.84 -13.35
CA SER A 136 -1.56 4.99 -13.66
C SER A 136 -2.87 5.74 -13.68
N VAL A 137 -2.99 6.77 -12.85
CA VAL A 137 -4.16 7.65 -12.81
C VAL A 137 -4.47 8.30 -14.17
N SER A 138 -3.48 8.48 -15.05
CA SER A 138 -3.71 9.06 -16.39
C SER A 138 -4.47 8.17 -17.37
N PHE A 139 -4.56 6.86 -17.10
CA PHE A 139 -5.30 5.90 -17.93
C PHE A 139 -6.48 5.25 -17.19
N LEU A 140 -6.66 5.56 -15.91
CA LEU A 140 -7.87 5.16 -15.18
C LEU A 140 -9.04 6.07 -15.59
N PRO A 141 -10.28 5.56 -15.59
CA PRO A 141 -11.47 6.38 -15.80
C PRO A 141 -11.51 7.57 -14.84
N ILE A 142 -12.13 8.66 -15.30
CA ILE A 142 -12.39 9.83 -14.44
C ILE A 142 -13.45 9.43 -13.41
N LEU A 143 -13.23 9.77 -12.14
CA LEU A 143 -14.25 9.62 -11.10
C LEU A 143 -15.21 10.80 -11.23
N GLU A 144 -16.45 10.53 -11.62
CA GLU A 144 -17.47 11.56 -11.89
C GLU A 144 -18.29 11.95 -10.64
N GLU A 145 -18.13 11.22 -9.54
CA GLU A 145 -18.83 11.43 -8.28
C GLU A 145 -17.86 11.55 -7.09
N GLN A 146 -18.36 12.04 -5.96
CA GLN A 146 -17.60 11.98 -4.70
C GLN A 146 -17.39 10.52 -4.30
N CYS A 147 -16.17 10.20 -3.88
CA CYS A 147 -15.79 8.85 -3.52
C CYS A 147 -15.36 8.77 -2.06
N ALA A 148 -15.67 7.64 -1.42
CA ALA A 148 -15.13 7.24 -0.14
C ALA A 148 -14.03 6.17 -0.34
N PHE A 149 -13.25 5.89 0.70
CA PHE A 149 -12.27 4.82 0.68
C PHE A 149 -12.43 3.88 1.87
N ASP A 150 -12.12 2.60 1.65
CA ASP A 150 -11.98 1.58 2.68
C ASP A 150 -10.60 0.94 2.60
N LEU A 151 -10.02 0.59 3.76
CA LEU A 151 -8.77 -0.18 3.83
C LEU A 151 -9.05 -1.58 4.37
N LEU A 152 -8.75 -2.60 3.56
CA LEU A 152 -8.92 -3.99 3.91
C LEU A 152 -7.56 -4.66 4.03
N VAL A 153 -7.37 -5.48 5.07
CA VAL A 153 -6.17 -6.29 5.25
C VAL A 153 -6.58 -7.76 5.25
N TYR A 154 -6.04 -8.52 4.32
CA TYR A 154 -6.21 -9.97 4.26
C TYR A 154 -5.11 -10.57 5.11
N THR A 155 -5.51 -11.22 6.20
CA THR A 155 -4.62 -11.94 7.08
C THR A 155 -4.84 -13.45 6.98
N ASP A 156 -3.99 -14.22 7.64
CA ASP A 156 -4.25 -15.65 7.86
C ASP A 156 -5.59 -15.85 8.60
N LYS A 157 -6.30 -16.93 8.27
CA LYS A 157 -7.63 -17.25 8.83
C LYS A 157 -7.66 -17.36 10.35
N ASN A 158 -6.51 -17.63 10.96
CA ASN A 158 -6.36 -17.83 12.40
C ASN A 158 -5.82 -16.58 13.12
N SER A 159 -5.57 -15.49 12.38
CA SER A 159 -5.13 -14.22 12.97
C SER A 159 -6.22 -13.65 13.86
N LYS A 160 -5.82 -13.17 15.05
CA LYS A 160 -6.76 -12.55 15.98
C LYS A 160 -7.22 -11.19 15.42
N VAL A 161 -8.53 -10.99 15.31
CA VAL A 161 -9.13 -9.70 14.97
C VAL A 161 -9.07 -8.78 16.20
N PRO A 162 -8.34 -7.65 16.15
CA PRO A 162 -8.26 -6.69 17.25
C PRO A 162 -9.61 -5.99 17.48
N ALA A 163 -9.81 -5.42 18.67
CA ALA A 163 -11.10 -4.82 19.06
C ALA A 163 -11.57 -3.65 18.19
N LEU A 164 -10.66 -2.92 17.54
CA LEU A 164 -10.98 -1.80 16.64
C LEU A 164 -11.12 -2.24 15.16
N TRP A 165 -11.13 -3.54 14.89
CA TRP A 165 -11.19 -4.13 13.56
C TRP A 165 -12.38 -5.06 13.47
N GLU A 166 -12.88 -5.25 12.26
CA GLU A 166 -13.97 -6.17 11.96
C GLU A 166 -13.66 -6.98 10.71
N GLU A 167 -14.30 -8.14 10.58
CA GLU A 167 -14.29 -8.90 9.34
C GLU A 167 -15.16 -8.17 8.31
N SER A 168 -14.69 -8.12 7.06
CA SER A 168 -15.36 -7.37 5.98
C SER A 168 -15.42 -8.20 4.71
N ASP A 169 -16.39 -7.89 3.86
CA ASP A 169 -16.49 -8.43 2.51
C ASP A 169 -15.28 -8.01 1.65
N PRO A 170 -14.90 -8.81 0.66
CA PRO A 170 -13.69 -8.55 -0.14
C PRO A 170 -13.79 -7.35 -1.11
N ARG A 171 -14.99 -6.77 -1.24
CA ARG A 171 -15.31 -5.59 -2.08
C ARG A 171 -14.78 -5.72 -3.52
N TYR A 172 -15.06 -6.85 -4.18
CA TYR A 172 -14.63 -7.06 -5.56
C TYR A 172 -15.44 -6.21 -6.55
N ILE A 173 -14.79 -5.86 -7.66
CA ILE A 173 -15.39 -5.15 -8.79
C ILE A 173 -15.83 -6.21 -9.81
N LYS A 174 -17.06 -6.11 -10.31
CA LYS A 174 -17.54 -6.96 -11.41
C LYS A 174 -17.01 -6.41 -12.74
N ASP A 175 -16.64 -7.30 -13.67
CA ASP A 175 -16.19 -6.95 -15.02
C ASP A 175 -15.09 -5.88 -15.08
N SER A 176 -14.17 -5.94 -14.10
CA SER A 176 -13.08 -4.99 -13.96
C SER A 176 -11.96 -5.22 -14.96
N SER A 177 -11.31 -4.14 -15.37
CA SER A 177 -10.00 -4.18 -16.00
C SER A 177 -8.89 -4.08 -14.95
N GLU A 178 -7.76 -4.75 -15.17
CA GLU A 178 -6.65 -4.79 -14.23
C GLU A 178 -5.36 -4.24 -14.85
N VAL A 179 -4.64 -3.43 -14.07
CA VAL A 179 -3.27 -3.03 -14.40
C VAL A 179 -2.33 -3.47 -13.31
N ARG A 180 -1.33 -4.27 -13.70
CA ARG A 180 -0.24 -4.67 -12.81
C ARG A 180 0.86 -3.61 -12.81
N LEU A 181 1.24 -3.19 -11.61
CA LEU A 181 2.37 -2.31 -11.38
C LEU A 181 3.62 -3.15 -11.08
N ARG A 182 4.76 -2.48 -10.98
CA ARG A 182 6.01 -3.09 -10.52
C ARG A 182 5.87 -3.57 -9.09
N SER A 183 6.75 -4.51 -8.74
CA SER A 183 6.94 -5.00 -7.39
C SER A 183 8.25 -4.50 -6.80
N PHE A 184 8.37 -4.49 -5.48
CA PHE A 184 9.66 -4.32 -4.80
C PHE A 184 9.89 -5.44 -3.81
N THR A 185 11.15 -5.68 -3.46
CA THR A 185 11.48 -6.66 -2.42
C THR A 185 12.61 -6.18 -1.53
N THR A 186 12.48 -6.46 -0.25
CA THR A 186 13.54 -6.33 0.75
C THR A 186 14.35 -7.62 0.91
N LYS A 187 14.02 -8.68 0.13
CA LYS A 187 14.40 -10.09 0.31
C LYS A 187 13.83 -10.78 1.56
N VAL A 188 13.09 -10.05 2.40
CA VAL A 188 12.29 -10.61 3.49
C VAL A 188 10.82 -10.56 3.12
N HIS A 189 10.37 -9.41 2.62
CA HIS A 189 9.06 -9.23 2.04
C HIS A 189 9.20 -8.86 0.57
N LYS A 190 8.32 -9.39 -0.26
CA LYS A 190 8.07 -8.89 -1.61
C LYS A 190 6.65 -8.33 -1.65
N VAL A 191 6.50 -7.15 -2.25
CA VAL A 191 5.19 -6.51 -2.43
C VAL A 191 4.94 -6.35 -3.92
N ASP A 192 3.89 -7.01 -4.40
CA ASP A 192 3.35 -6.85 -5.74
C ASP A 192 2.16 -5.89 -5.71
N ALA A 193 2.05 -5.00 -6.69
CA ALA A 193 0.99 -3.99 -6.72
C ALA A 193 0.16 -4.11 -8.00
N MET A 194 -1.15 -3.93 -7.88
CA MET A 194 -2.08 -3.87 -9.00
C MET A 194 -3.25 -2.94 -8.68
N VAL A 195 -3.93 -2.45 -9.71
CA VAL A 195 -5.22 -1.77 -9.59
C VAL A 195 -6.22 -2.47 -10.48
N ALA A 196 -7.36 -2.86 -9.90
CA ALA A 196 -8.55 -3.22 -10.65
C ALA A 196 -9.48 -2.01 -10.67
N TYR A 197 -10.09 -1.70 -11.81
CA TYR A 197 -11.02 -0.59 -11.94
C TYR A 197 -12.23 -1.00 -12.77
N LYS A 198 -13.39 -0.41 -12.45
CA LYS A 198 -14.63 -0.66 -13.17
C LYS A 198 -14.49 -0.16 -14.61
N ASN A 199 -14.87 -0.98 -15.58
CA ASN A 199 -14.88 -0.56 -16.97
C ASN A 199 -16.16 0.27 -17.25
N PRO A 200 -16.06 1.55 -17.63
CA PRO A 200 -17.24 2.37 -17.92
C PRO A 200 -18.06 1.83 -19.10
N GLU A 201 -17.42 1.10 -20.01
CA GLU A 201 -18.07 0.53 -21.20
C GLU A 201 -18.81 -0.78 -20.93
N ALA A 202 -18.63 -1.41 -19.75
CA ALA A 202 -19.31 -2.66 -19.42
C ALA A 202 -20.79 -2.48 -19.02
N ASP A 203 -21.21 -1.25 -18.74
CA ASP A 203 -22.59 -0.90 -18.38
C ASP A 203 -23.46 -0.50 -19.60
N ILE A 204 -22.93 -0.63 -20.83
CA ILE A 204 -23.61 -0.31 -22.11
C ILE A 204 -24.23 -1.57 -22.73
#